data_AF-A0A4Q3AJZ0-F1
#
_entry.id   AF-A0A4Q3AJZ0-F1
#
_cell.length_a   1.000
_cell.length_b   1.000
_cell.length_c   1.000
_cell.angle_alpha   90.00
_cell.angle_beta   90.00
_cell.angle_gamma   90.00
#
_symmetry.space_group_name_H-M   'P 1'
#
loop_
_entity.id
_entity.type
_entity.pdbx_description
1 polymer ?
#
loop_
_entity_poly.entity_id
_entity_poly.type
_entity_poly.pdbx_seq_one_letter_code
_entity_poly.pdbx_strand_id
1 'polypeptide(L)' 'MTDFLLELRSEEIPARMQDKSREDLARLFTAELDKAGLKAGALVTYATPRRLTLIARDLPEQTAAVSEELKG' A
#
# COMPACT_ATOMS: atom_id res chain seq x y z
N MET A 1 5.49 -10.42 -12.00
CA MET A 1 5.32 -9.07 -11.39
C MET A 1 4.03 -8.46 -11.90
N THR A 2 3.11 -8.20 -10.98
CA THR A 2 1.79 -7.67 -11.26
C THR A 2 1.59 -6.38 -10.49
N ASP A 3 0.75 -5.51 -11.04
CA ASP A 3 0.33 -4.30 -10.35
C ASP A 3 -0.85 -4.63 -9.43
N PHE A 4 -0.77 -4.17 -8.18
CA PHE A 4 -1.84 -4.30 -7.22
C PHE A 4 -2.62 -2.99 -7.11
N LEU A 5 -3.95 -3.07 -7.20
CA LEU A 5 -4.86 -1.92 -7.07
C LEU A 5 -5.71 -2.09 -5.81
N LEU A 6 -5.63 -1.12 -4.90
CA LEU A 6 -6.57 -0.95 -3.79
C LEU A 6 -7.43 0.28 -4.02
N GLU A 7 -8.74 0.11 -4.00
CA GLU A 7 -9.71 1.20 -4.12
C GLU A 7 -10.67 1.21 -2.93
N LEU A 8 -10.69 2.32 -2.19
CA LEU A 8 -11.63 2.57 -1.11
C LEU A 8 -12.66 3.60 -1.56
N ARG A 9 -13.94 3.27 -1.42
CA ARG A 9 -15.05 4.18 -1.70
C ARG A 9 -15.46 4.90 -0.42
N SER A 10 -15.79 6.19 -0.54
CA SER A 10 -16.33 7.01 0.54
C SER A 10 -17.60 7.72 0.09
N GLU A 11 -18.44 8.10 1.05
CA GLU A 11 -19.55 9.02 0.82
C GLU A 11 -19.02 10.41 0.47
N GLU A 12 -18.06 10.91 1.25
CA GLU A 12 -17.33 12.15 1.02
C GLU A 12 -15.91 12.10 1.63
N ILE A 13 -14.93 12.68 0.95
CA ILE A 13 -13.59 13.00 1.44
C ILE A 13 -13.42 14.52 1.29
N PRO A 14 -13.47 15.29 2.39
CA PRO A 14 -13.34 16.74 2.34
C PRO A 14 -12.07 17.16 1.60
N ALA A 15 -12.13 18.22 0.79
CA ALA A 15 -11.00 18.66 -0.04
C ALA A 15 -9.70 18.81 0.76
N ARG A 16 -9.77 19.42 1.95
CA ARG A 16 -8.63 19.61 2.87
C ARG A 16 -7.99 18.32 3.40
N MET A 17 -8.69 17.18 3.28
CA MET A 17 -8.22 15.87 3.75
C MET A 17 -7.67 15.03 2.62
N GLN A 18 -7.97 15.31 1.35
CA GLN A 18 -7.63 14.43 0.22
C GLN A 18 -6.12 14.20 0.10
N ASP A 19 -5.30 15.25 0.22
CA ASP A 19 -3.84 15.13 0.18
C ASP A 19 -3.28 14.33 1.36
N LYS A 20 -3.74 14.64 2.57
CA LYS A 20 -3.33 13.89 3.76
C LYS A 20 -3.77 12.42 3.68
N SER A 21 -4.98 12.15 3.20
CA SER A 21 -5.52 10.79 3.07
C SER A 21 -4.70 9.93 2.12
N ARG A 22 -4.24 10.48 0.99
CA ARG A 22 -3.39 9.73 0.05
C ARG A 22 -1.98 9.47 0.61
N GLU A 23 -1.42 10.40 1.37
CA GLU A 23 -0.16 10.23 2.08
C GLU A 23 -0.26 9.19 3.19
N ASP A 24 -1.31 9.26 4.01
CA ASP A 24 -1.57 8.31 5.08
C ASP A 24 -1.81 6.90 4.53
N LEU A 25 -2.55 6.76 3.41
CA LEU A 25 -2.74 5.46 2.75
C LEU A 25 -1.41 4.86 2.29
N ALA A 26 -0.56 5.65 1.62
CA ALA A 26 0.76 5.18 1.20
C ALA A 26 1.61 4.74 2.39
N ARG A 27 1.67 5.55 3.45
CA ARG A 27 2.45 5.26 4.66
C ARG A 27 1.99 3.99 5.36
N LEU A 28 0.68 3.85 5.58
CA LEU A 28 0.11 2.68 6.24
C LEU A 28 0.31 1.42 5.41
N PHE A 29 0.08 1.51 4.09
CA PHE A 29 0.25 0.36 3.20
C PHE A 29 1.71 -0.11 3.15
N THR A 30 2.69 0.81 3.04
CA THR A 30 4.11 0.47 3.10
C THR A 30 4.46 -0.22 4.42
N ALA A 31 3.97 0.29 5.55
CA ALA A 31 4.24 -0.31 6.85
C ALA A 31 3.69 -1.75 6.96
N GLU A 32 2.52 -2.04 6.38
CA GLU A 32 1.98 -3.39 6.35
C GLU A 32 2.74 -4.30 5.36
N LEU A 33 3.18 -3.79 4.21
CA LEU A 33 4.05 -4.53 3.30
C LEU A 33 5.38 -4.92 3.97
N ASP A 34 6.02 -3.97 4.65
CA ASP A 34 7.28 -4.21 5.36
C ASP A 34 7.12 -5.29 6.45
N LYS A 35 6.03 -5.24 7.22
CA LYS A 35 5.71 -6.28 8.22
C LYS A 35 5.48 -7.65 7.58
N ALA A 36 4.89 -7.68 6.39
CA ALA A 36 4.69 -8.90 5.62
C ALA A 36 5.98 -9.39 4.93
N GLY A 37 7.09 -8.63 4.98
CA GLY A 37 8.32 -8.98 4.27
C GLY A 37 8.22 -8.77 2.75
N LEU A 38 7.35 -7.86 2.31
CA LEU A 38 7.15 -7.47 0.92
C LEU A 38 7.63 -6.04 0.69
N LYS A 39 8.13 -5.75 -0.52
CA LYS A 39 8.47 -4.40 -0.96
C LYS A 39 7.95 -4.16 -2.36
N ALA A 40 7.10 -3.14 -2.53
CA ALA A 40 6.69 -2.67 -3.84
C ALA A 40 7.81 -1.81 -4.46
N GLY A 41 7.94 -1.84 -5.80
CA GLY A 41 8.88 -0.98 -6.51
C GLY A 41 8.48 0.50 -6.48
N ALA A 42 7.18 0.77 -6.62
CA ALA A 42 6.61 2.11 -6.48
C ALA A 42 5.18 2.07 -5.96
N LEU A 43 4.78 3.12 -5.25
CA LEU A 43 3.40 3.35 -4.83
C LEU A 43 2.89 4.65 -5.47
N VAL A 44 1.72 4.58 -6.11
CA VAL A 44 1.05 5.74 -6.68
C VAL A 44 -0.32 5.86 -6.04
N THR A 45 -0.63 7.03 -5.46
CA THR A 45 -1.89 7.26 -4.77
C THR A 45 -2.69 8.39 -5.40
N TYR A 46 -4.01 8.22 -5.36
CA TYR A 46 -4.98 9.18 -5.89
C TYR A 46 -6.08 9.41 -4.87
N ALA A 47 -6.58 10.64 -4.81
CA ALA A 47 -7.76 10.98 -4.04
C ALA A 47 -8.72 11.79 -4.90
N THR A 48 -10.00 11.51 -4.72
CA THR A 48 -11.13 12.30 -5.21
C THR A 48 -12.11 12.46 -4.05
N PRO A 49 -13.16 13.29 -4.16
CA PRO A 49 -14.14 13.42 -3.08
C PRO A 49 -14.84 12.11 -2.67
N ARG A 50 -14.77 11.02 -3.46
CA ARG A 50 -15.48 9.77 -3.15
C ARG A 50 -14.64 8.51 -3.29
N ARG A 51 -13.36 8.65 -3.61
CA ARG A 51 -12.44 7.52 -3.83
C ARG A 51 -11.06 7.87 -3.30
N LEU A 52 -10.46 6.90 -2.62
CA LEU A 52 -9.05 6.90 -2.24
C LEU A 52 -8.44 5.63 -2.82
N THR A 53 -7.38 5.78 -3.59
CA THR A 53 -6.83 4.69 -4.40
C THR A 53 -5.32 4.62 -4.25
N LEU A 54 -4.79 3.40 -4.23
CA LEU A 54 -3.36 3.11 -4.25
C LEU A 54 -3.07 2.04 -5.30
N ILE A 55 -2.05 2.29 -6.11
CA ILE A 55 -1.46 1.33 -7.04
C ILE A 55 -0.06 0.99 -6.54
N ALA A 56 0.18 -0.27 -6.20
CA ALA A 56 1.51 -0.79 -5.93
C ALA A 56 2.06 -1.44 -7.20
N ARG A 57 3.11 -0.85 -7.76
CA ARG A 57 3.82 -1.35 -8.94
C ARG A 57 4.90 -2.34 -8.52
N ASP A 58 5.14 -3.31 -9.39
CA ASP A 58 6.19 -4.32 -9.21
C ASP A 58 6.09 -5.05 -7.86
N LEU A 59 4.87 -5.36 -7.41
CA LEU A 59 4.67 -6.07 -6.17
C LEU A 59 5.13 -7.54 -6.33
N PRO A 60 5.96 -8.07 -5.42
CA PRO A 60 6.37 -9.47 -5.47
C PRO A 60 5.18 -10.41 -5.29
N GLU A 61 5.18 -11.53 -6.02
CA GLU A 61 4.12 -12.55 -5.94
C GLU A 61 4.17 -13.36 -4.65
N GLN A 62 5.32 -13.37 -3.98
CA GLN A 62 5.55 -14.07 -2.72
C GLN A 62 6.58 -13.33 -1.87
N THR A 63 6.55 -13.57 -0.56
CA THR A 63 7.53 -13.07 0.39
C THR A 63 8.89 -13.72 0.16
N ALA A 64 9.97 -13.04 0.56
CA ALA A 64 11.29 -13.65 0.52
C ALA A 64 11.32 -14.89 1.43
N ALA A 65 12.03 -15.93 1.00
CA ALA A 65 12.26 -17.12 1.82
C ALA A 65 13.04 -16.71 3.08
N VAL A 66 12.38 -16.76 4.23
CA VAL A 66 13.03 -16.56 5.53
C VAL A 66 13.51 -17.93 6.01
N SER A 67 14.83 -18.08 6.16
CA SER A 67 15.42 -19.22 6.87
C SER A 67 15.67 -18.78 8.31
N GLU A 68 14.84 -19.24 9.24
CA GLU A 68 15.15 -19.15 10.67
C GLU A 68 16.00 -20.36 11.06
N GLU A 69 17.27 -20.11 11.35
CA GLU A 69 18.16 -21.09 11.98
C GLU A 69 17.87 -21.10 13.49
N LEU A 70 16.97 -22.00 13.92
CA LEU A 70 16.75 -22.29 15.33
C LEU A 70 17.96 -23.04 15.87
N LYS A 71 18.88 -22.30 16.52
CA LYS A 71 19.94 -22.91 17.35
C LYS A 71 19.28 -23.49 18.60
N GLY A 72 19.28 -24.82 18.69
CA GLY A 72 18.94 -25.58 19.90
C GLY A 72 20.02 -25.48 20.98
#